data_AF-A0A0G1TTG1-F1
#
_entry.id   AF-A0A0G1TTG1-F1
#
_cell.length_a   1.000
_cell.length_b   1.000
_cell.length_c   1.000
_cell.angle_alpha   90.00
_cell.angle_beta   90.00
_cell.angle_gamma   90.00
#
_symmetry.space_group_name_H-M   'P 1'
#
loop_
_entity.id
_entity.type
_entity.pdbx_description
1 polymer ?
#
loop_
_entity_poly.entity_id
_entity_poly.type
_entity_poly.pdbx_seq_one_letter_code
_entity_poly.pdbx_strand_id
1 'polypeptide(L)'
;MAVCEQEKVLDISLYTPLLPDVRKQVLVEDIAGLVLEAGKLSLEERINPRKFKIKNGHVIDPKSGKEVTEELKWESTLDIVEGMGMINFYNYLVDHEDSVVICASPSEGISPYIEGRVNIGVRKRDDIEFYGIPTKLNPEELLDFVLRVSEFSDAKIPNKPDFLRLNPIPIFIPNNENIWKFLENIAPLDSNAWQAIFEGKPWEMKARSEKDAELTVKSAAYLFTEAKTPRDFVLIGAYVERNMQRLGWELDKAGCPGVFNSELLGSDNSGFTKDVFGNTRETTWEYHTGSCLVCGTSNIPVGPCKICKICEKKL
;
A
#
# COMPACT_ATOMS: atom_id res chain seq x y z
N MET A 1 22.24 -23.13 17.84
CA MET A 1 22.91 -22.28 16.83
C MET A 1 22.07 -22.35 15.58
N ALA A 2 21.21 -21.35 15.38
CA ALA A 2 20.38 -21.23 14.18
C ALA A 2 21.00 -20.11 13.34
N VAL A 3 21.23 -20.43 12.06
CA VAL A 3 21.71 -19.51 11.05
C VAL A 3 20.62 -18.45 10.86
N CYS A 4 20.93 -17.21 11.22
CA CYS A 4 20.06 -16.07 10.94
C CYS A 4 20.25 -15.74 9.46
N GLU A 5 19.36 -16.26 8.62
CA GLU A 5 19.30 -15.87 7.21
C GLU A 5 18.99 -14.37 7.15
N GLN A 6 19.96 -13.63 6.59
CA GLN A 6 19.78 -12.28 6.10
C GLN A 6 18.82 -12.31 4.91
N GLU A 7 17.80 -11.45 4.88
CA GLU A 7 16.98 -10.95 3.73
C GLU A 7 15.62 -10.46 4.30
N LYS A 8 14.93 -9.37 3.91
CA LYS A 8 14.98 -8.36 2.83
C LYS A 8 14.24 -7.06 3.28
N VAL A 9 14.50 -5.96 2.56
CA VAL A 9 14.05 -4.57 2.81
C VAL A 9 12.72 -4.25 2.11
N LEU A 10 11.96 -3.22 2.56
CA LEU A 10 10.69 -2.81 1.93
C LEU A 10 10.83 -2.49 0.44
N ASP A 11 9.73 -2.84 -0.20
CA ASP A 11 9.35 -2.85 -1.60
C ASP A 11 10.25 -3.63 -2.55
N ILE A 12 9.77 -4.82 -2.86
CA ILE A 12 10.39 -5.78 -3.77
C ILE A 12 10.61 -5.12 -5.13
N SER A 13 9.89 -4.09 -5.53
CA SER A 13 10.07 -3.42 -6.83
C SER A 13 11.47 -2.82 -7.03
N LEU A 14 12.12 -2.29 -5.98
CA LEU A 14 13.48 -1.74 -6.06
C LEU A 14 14.58 -2.81 -6.08
N TYR A 15 14.32 -3.97 -5.48
CA TYR A 15 15.30 -5.06 -5.31
C TYR A 15 15.05 -6.27 -6.22
N THR A 16 13.88 -6.34 -6.85
CA THR A 16 13.55 -7.38 -7.82
C THR A 16 14.29 -7.05 -9.11
N PRO A 17 14.92 -8.03 -9.77
CA PRO A 17 15.46 -7.87 -11.11
C PRO A 17 14.32 -7.73 -12.13
N LEU A 18 13.66 -6.57 -12.10
CA LEU A 18 12.74 -6.13 -13.15
C LEU A 18 13.56 -5.44 -14.25
N LEU A 19 13.08 -5.53 -15.49
CA LEU A 19 13.61 -4.70 -16.57
C LEU A 19 13.53 -3.22 -16.16
N PRO A 20 14.52 -2.37 -16.51
CA PRO A 20 14.58 -0.99 -16.02
C PRO A 20 13.29 -0.18 -16.24
N ASP A 21 12.63 -0.36 -17.38
CA ASP A 21 11.38 0.33 -17.70
C ASP A 21 10.20 -0.17 -16.86
N VAL A 22 10.15 -1.49 -16.59
CA VAL A 22 9.14 -2.10 -15.70
C VAL A 22 9.36 -1.63 -14.27
N ARG A 23 10.62 -1.63 -13.80
CA ARG A 23 10.98 -1.13 -12.47
C ARG A 23 10.53 0.31 -12.27
N LYS A 24 10.72 1.17 -13.28
CA LYS A 24 10.29 2.56 -13.22
C LYS A 24 8.77 2.68 -13.11
N GLN A 25 8.02 1.91 -13.88
CA GLN A 25 6.55 1.95 -13.85
C GLN A 25 5.99 1.47 -12.51
N VAL A 26 6.55 0.40 -11.95
CA VAL A 26 6.17 -0.10 -10.62
C VAL A 26 6.50 0.93 -9.56
N LEU A 27 7.69 1.53 -9.58
CA LEU A 27 8.06 2.56 -8.60
C LEU A 27 7.15 3.81 -8.67
N VAL A 28 6.75 4.23 -9.87
CA VAL A 28 5.78 5.34 -10.01
C VAL A 28 4.45 4.97 -9.37
N GLU A 29 3.99 3.73 -9.56
CA GLU A 29 2.76 3.25 -8.99
C GLU A 29 2.80 3.09 -7.47
N ASP A 30 3.93 2.63 -6.93
CA ASP A 30 4.14 2.50 -5.49
C ASP A 30 4.10 3.87 -4.82
N ILE A 31 4.81 4.86 -5.36
CA ILE A 31 4.84 6.24 -4.84
C ILE A 31 3.49 6.92 -4.99
N ALA A 32 2.81 6.74 -6.12
CA ALA A 32 1.48 7.26 -6.35
C ALA A 32 0.45 6.64 -5.39
N GLY A 33 0.51 5.31 -5.20
CA GLY A 33 -0.34 4.61 -4.24
C GLY A 33 -0.08 5.05 -2.81
N LEU A 34 1.20 5.19 -2.43
CA LEU A 34 1.61 5.64 -1.11
C LEU A 34 0.98 6.98 -0.73
N VAL A 35 1.05 7.99 -1.62
CA VAL A 35 0.51 9.33 -1.30
C VAL A 35 -1.02 9.37 -1.25
N LEU A 36 -1.70 8.47 -1.97
CA LEU A 36 -3.15 8.33 -1.89
C LEU A 36 -3.55 7.60 -0.62
N GLU A 37 -2.92 6.47 -0.32
CA GLU A 37 -3.37 5.60 0.76
C GLU A 37 -2.91 6.07 2.13
N ALA A 38 -1.74 6.72 2.23
CA ALA A 38 -1.17 7.23 3.47
C ALA A 38 -1.22 8.77 3.60
N GLY A 39 -1.86 9.46 2.65
CA GLY A 39 -2.01 10.92 2.67
C GLY A 39 -3.14 11.41 3.59
N LYS A 40 -3.13 12.72 3.90
CA LYS A 40 -4.18 13.43 4.67
C LYS A 40 -5.47 13.74 3.90
N LEU A 41 -5.72 13.02 2.81
CA LEU A 41 -6.89 13.23 1.96
C LEU A 41 -8.17 12.72 2.63
N SER A 42 -9.34 13.11 2.12
CA SER A 42 -10.60 12.50 2.59
C SER A 42 -10.66 11.02 2.19
N LEU A 43 -11.49 10.21 2.86
CA LEU A 43 -11.53 8.75 2.64
C LEU A 43 -11.77 8.39 1.16
N GLU A 44 -12.70 9.09 0.51
CA GLU A 44 -13.03 8.88 -0.90
C GLU A 44 -11.91 9.31 -1.87
N GLU A 45 -11.04 10.24 -1.47
CA GLU A 45 -9.86 10.66 -2.25
C GLU A 45 -8.67 9.70 -2.08
N ARG A 46 -8.68 8.87 -1.03
CA ARG A 46 -7.63 7.88 -0.72
C ARG A 46 -7.86 6.52 -1.41
N ILE A 47 -8.95 6.39 -2.18
CA ILE A 47 -9.24 5.18 -2.96
C ILE A 47 -8.23 5.08 -4.10
N ASN A 48 -7.41 4.02 -4.07
CA ASN A 48 -6.41 3.72 -5.09
C ASN A 48 -6.90 2.59 -6.01
N PRO A 49 -7.59 2.89 -7.13
CA PRO A 49 -8.18 1.86 -7.97
C PRO A 49 -7.10 1.12 -8.78
N ARG A 50 -7.34 -0.15 -9.09
CA ARG A 50 -6.46 -1.00 -9.91
C ARG A 50 -7.25 -1.67 -11.03
N LYS A 51 -6.56 -1.99 -12.12
CA LYS A 51 -7.08 -2.79 -13.24
C LYS A 51 -6.19 -4.00 -13.43
N PHE A 52 -6.80 -5.18 -13.38
CA PHE A 52 -6.12 -6.45 -13.60
C PHE A 52 -6.70 -7.16 -14.82
N LYS A 53 -5.94 -8.11 -15.35
CA LYS A 53 -6.37 -8.95 -16.49
C LYS A 53 -6.36 -10.42 -16.13
N ILE A 54 -7.41 -11.13 -16.48
CA ILE A 54 -7.44 -12.58 -16.39
C ILE A 54 -6.77 -13.15 -17.64
N LYS A 55 -5.78 -14.03 -17.44
CA LYS A 55 -5.10 -14.78 -18.50
C LYS A 55 -4.88 -16.21 -18.06
N ASN A 56 -5.39 -17.17 -18.83
CA ASN A 56 -5.24 -18.60 -18.56
C ASN A 56 -5.68 -19.00 -17.13
N GLY A 57 -6.72 -18.36 -16.59
CA GLY A 57 -7.18 -18.62 -15.22
C GLY A 57 -6.40 -17.90 -14.11
N HIS A 58 -5.47 -17.02 -14.45
CA HIS A 58 -4.66 -16.26 -13.50
C HIS A 58 -4.97 -14.77 -13.57
N VAL A 59 -4.95 -14.08 -12.43
CA VAL A 59 -5.11 -12.62 -12.38
C VAL A 59 -3.73 -11.97 -12.49
N ILE A 60 -3.53 -11.26 -13.60
CA ILE A 60 -2.25 -10.64 -13.97
C ILE A 60 -2.35 -9.13 -13.77
N ASP A 61 -1.37 -8.55 -13.09
CA ASP A 61 -1.15 -7.11 -13.11
C ASP A 61 -0.55 -6.71 -14.47
N PRO A 62 -1.25 -5.89 -15.28
CA PRO A 62 -0.75 -5.45 -16.58
C PRO A 62 0.52 -4.61 -16.50
N LYS A 63 0.84 -3.99 -15.36
CA LYS A 63 2.05 -3.16 -15.19
C LYS A 63 3.28 -3.99 -14.85
N SER A 64 3.20 -4.86 -13.84
CA SER A 64 4.32 -5.73 -13.48
C SER A 64 4.45 -6.94 -14.43
N GLY A 65 3.35 -7.35 -15.07
CA GLY A 65 3.26 -8.56 -15.89
C GLY A 65 3.20 -9.85 -15.07
N LYS A 66 3.11 -9.76 -13.74
CA LYS A 66 3.10 -10.90 -12.82
C LYS A 66 1.69 -11.26 -12.39
N GLU A 67 1.55 -12.48 -11.89
CA GLU A 67 0.33 -12.90 -11.23
C GLU A 67 0.22 -12.23 -9.86
N VAL A 68 -0.96 -11.66 -9.56
CA VAL A 68 -1.18 -10.90 -8.31
C VAL A 68 -0.98 -11.77 -7.07
N THR A 69 -1.30 -13.07 -7.14
CA THR A 69 -1.16 -14.01 -6.02
C THR A 69 0.29 -14.40 -5.75
N GLU A 70 1.19 -14.31 -6.75
CA GLU A 70 2.63 -14.54 -6.57
C GLU A 70 3.30 -13.43 -5.77
N GLU A 71 2.69 -12.24 -5.70
CA GLU A 71 3.20 -11.08 -4.95
C GLU A 71 2.75 -11.07 -3.48
N LEU A 72 1.91 -12.04 -3.08
CA LEU A 72 1.46 -12.19 -1.70
C LEU A 72 2.58 -12.71 -0.80
N LYS A 73 2.63 -12.17 0.42
CA LYS A 73 3.55 -12.61 1.47
C LYS A 73 2.89 -13.69 2.34
N TRP A 74 3.71 -14.50 3.01
CA TRP A 74 3.26 -15.64 3.81
C TRP A 74 4.05 -15.79 5.13
N GLU A 75 4.60 -14.68 5.64
CA GLU A 75 5.61 -14.70 6.71
C GLU A 75 4.99 -14.53 8.10
N SER A 76 3.89 -13.80 8.23
CA SER A 76 3.15 -13.60 9.48
C SER A 76 1.75 -14.22 9.44
N THR A 77 1.14 -14.41 10.62
CA THR A 77 -0.25 -14.85 10.74
C THR A 77 -1.20 -13.93 9.98
N LEU A 78 -0.93 -12.63 10.00
CA LEU A 78 -1.69 -11.65 9.22
C LEU A 78 -1.53 -11.89 7.72
N ASP A 79 -0.28 -12.03 7.23
CA ASP A 79 -0.01 -12.22 5.80
C ASP A 79 -0.70 -13.48 5.28
N ILE A 80 -0.71 -14.54 6.08
CA ILE A 80 -1.42 -15.78 5.73
C ILE A 80 -2.93 -15.52 5.61
N VAL A 81 -3.52 -14.80 6.57
CA VAL A 81 -4.95 -14.49 6.56
C VAL A 81 -5.31 -13.59 5.37
N GLU A 82 -4.54 -12.54 5.11
CA GLU A 82 -4.75 -11.66 3.96
C GLU A 82 -4.53 -12.38 2.64
N GLY A 83 -3.45 -13.13 2.53
CA GLY A 83 -3.12 -13.90 1.34
C GLY A 83 -4.22 -14.91 1.01
N MET A 84 -4.72 -15.66 2.00
CA MET A 84 -5.84 -16.57 1.80
C MET A 84 -7.12 -15.83 1.38
N GLY A 85 -7.43 -14.70 2.02
CA GLY A 85 -8.58 -13.87 1.66
C GLY A 85 -8.51 -13.34 0.23
N MET A 86 -7.35 -12.84 -0.18
CA MET A 86 -7.11 -12.32 -1.54
C MET A 86 -7.13 -13.43 -2.59
N ILE A 87 -6.58 -14.62 -2.31
CA ILE A 87 -6.70 -15.79 -3.19
C ILE A 87 -8.17 -16.16 -3.38
N ASN A 88 -8.94 -16.29 -2.31
CA ASN A 88 -10.36 -16.64 -2.41
C ASN A 88 -11.14 -15.59 -3.22
N PHE A 89 -10.84 -14.31 -3.00
CA PHE A 89 -11.44 -13.19 -3.71
C PHE A 89 -11.16 -13.23 -5.22
N TYR A 90 -9.90 -13.41 -5.62
CA TYR A 90 -9.54 -13.46 -7.04
C TYR A 90 -9.98 -14.75 -7.71
N ASN A 91 -9.92 -15.90 -7.02
CA ASN A 91 -10.43 -17.16 -7.56
C ASN A 91 -11.92 -17.06 -7.88
N TYR A 92 -12.73 -16.46 -6.98
CA TYR A 92 -14.14 -16.23 -7.27
C TYR A 92 -14.32 -15.42 -8.56
N LEU A 93 -13.59 -14.31 -8.68
CA LEU A 93 -13.66 -13.46 -9.87
C LEU A 93 -13.21 -14.23 -11.12
N VAL A 94 -12.18 -15.08 -11.07
CA VAL A 94 -11.74 -15.92 -12.20
C VAL A 94 -12.80 -16.93 -12.62
N ASP A 95 -13.51 -17.51 -11.67
CA ASP A 95 -14.50 -18.57 -11.93
C ASP A 95 -15.85 -18.02 -12.42
N HIS A 96 -16.16 -16.75 -12.14
CA HIS A 96 -17.48 -16.17 -12.41
C HIS A 96 -17.37 -14.90 -13.27
N GLU A 97 -17.71 -15.01 -14.57
CA GLU A 97 -17.71 -13.86 -15.49
C GLU A 97 -18.80 -12.85 -15.11
N ASP A 98 -18.54 -11.57 -15.38
CA ASP A 98 -19.46 -10.45 -15.10
C ASP A 98 -19.97 -10.38 -13.65
N SER A 99 -19.08 -10.72 -12.70
CA SER A 99 -19.39 -10.79 -11.26
C SER A 99 -18.87 -9.59 -10.46
N VAL A 100 -19.46 -9.40 -9.28
CA VAL A 100 -19.04 -8.42 -8.28
C VAL A 100 -18.77 -9.15 -6.96
N VAL A 101 -17.63 -8.87 -6.34
CA VAL A 101 -17.24 -9.45 -5.05
C VAL A 101 -16.80 -8.37 -4.11
N ILE A 102 -17.23 -8.43 -2.85
CA ILE A 102 -16.75 -7.61 -1.76
C ILE A 102 -16.00 -8.47 -0.74
N CYS A 103 -14.93 -7.92 -0.16
CA CYS A 103 -14.30 -8.44 1.05
C CYS A 103 -14.06 -7.26 2.00
N ALA A 104 -14.20 -7.48 3.30
CA ALA A 104 -14.06 -6.42 4.30
C ALA A 104 -12.99 -6.78 5.34
N SER A 105 -12.18 -5.81 5.72
CA SER A 105 -11.11 -5.94 6.69
C SER A 105 -11.32 -4.93 7.83
N PRO A 106 -11.58 -5.36 9.08
CA PRO A 106 -11.69 -4.44 10.20
C PRO A 106 -10.34 -3.80 10.56
N SER A 107 -10.39 -2.66 11.25
CA SER A 107 -9.22 -1.98 11.83
C SER A 107 -8.66 -2.70 13.06
N GLU A 108 -9.50 -3.44 13.79
CA GLU A 108 -9.09 -4.20 14.97
C GLU A 108 -8.77 -5.68 14.63
N GLY A 109 -8.34 -6.43 15.65
CA GLY A 109 -8.04 -7.86 15.53
C GLY A 109 -6.60 -8.13 15.09
N ILE A 110 -6.43 -9.04 14.13
CA ILE A 110 -5.11 -9.42 13.59
C ILE A 110 -4.53 -8.32 12.66
N SER A 111 -5.36 -7.34 12.28
CA SER A 111 -5.07 -6.26 11.35
C SER A 111 -4.11 -5.20 11.93
N PRO A 112 -3.08 -4.75 11.20
CA PRO A 112 -2.17 -3.68 11.64
C PRO A 112 -2.64 -2.29 11.15
N TYR A 113 -3.77 -2.23 10.42
CA TYR A 113 -4.25 -1.00 9.81
C TYR A 113 -4.98 -0.12 10.84
N ILE A 114 -4.74 1.19 10.80
CA ILE A 114 -5.44 2.17 11.66
C ILE A 114 -6.96 2.18 11.39
N GLU A 115 -7.38 1.82 10.18
CA GLU A 115 -8.74 1.95 9.69
C GLU A 115 -9.20 0.68 8.98
N GLY A 116 -10.52 0.50 8.89
CA GLY A 116 -11.10 -0.61 8.15
C GLY A 116 -10.97 -0.40 6.64
N ARG A 117 -11.12 -1.48 5.88
CA ARG A 117 -11.17 -1.44 4.41
C ARG A 117 -12.29 -2.30 3.86
N VAL A 118 -12.95 -1.79 2.82
CA VAL A 118 -13.87 -2.54 1.96
C VAL A 118 -13.22 -2.67 0.60
N ASN A 119 -12.86 -3.89 0.23
CA ASN A 119 -12.32 -4.23 -1.07
C ASN A 119 -13.46 -4.67 -1.97
N ILE A 120 -13.60 -4.06 -3.15
CA ILE A 120 -14.57 -4.48 -4.17
C ILE A 120 -13.87 -4.77 -5.49
N GLY A 121 -14.26 -5.89 -6.09
CA GLY A 121 -13.78 -6.36 -7.38
C GLY A 121 -14.97 -6.49 -8.32
N VAL A 122 -14.86 -5.85 -9.48
CA VAL A 122 -15.87 -5.90 -10.55
C VAL A 122 -15.21 -6.53 -11.76
N ARG A 123 -15.60 -7.77 -12.09
CA ARG A 123 -15.17 -8.43 -13.31
C ARG A 123 -16.08 -8.04 -14.46
N LYS A 124 -15.48 -7.73 -15.61
CA LYS A 124 -16.15 -7.60 -16.90
C LYS A 124 -15.32 -8.34 -17.93
N ARG A 125 -15.81 -9.50 -18.39
CA ARG A 125 -15.03 -10.42 -19.26
C ARG A 125 -13.66 -10.75 -18.64
N ASP A 126 -12.57 -10.39 -19.30
CA ASP A 126 -11.20 -10.65 -18.87
C ASP A 126 -10.60 -9.51 -18.03
N ASP A 127 -11.32 -8.41 -17.81
CA ASP A 127 -10.83 -7.28 -17.04
C ASP A 127 -11.46 -7.29 -15.62
N ILE A 128 -10.65 -7.01 -14.60
CA ILE A 128 -11.09 -6.79 -13.23
C ILE A 128 -10.77 -5.34 -12.86
N GLU A 129 -11.79 -4.60 -12.44
CA GLU A 129 -11.60 -3.34 -11.71
C GLU A 129 -11.64 -3.61 -10.21
N PHE A 130 -10.63 -3.13 -9.49
CA PHE A 130 -10.50 -3.33 -8.05
C PHE A 130 -10.41 -1.99 -7.33
N TYR A 131 -11.11 -1.86 -6.21
CA TYR A 131 -11.11 -0.68 -5.36
C TYR A 131 -10.92 -1.12 -3.90
N GLY A 132 -9.87 -0.64 -3.24
CA GLY A 132 -9.70 -0.75 -1.79
C GLY A 132 -10.16 0.54 -1.13
N ILE A 133 -11.30 0.50 -0.45
CA ILE A 133 -12.00 1.69 0.07
C ILE A 133 -11.74 1.80 1.57
N PRO A 134 -11.05 2.85 2.04
CA PRO A 134 -10.84 3.05 3.47
C PRO A 134 -12.13 3.50 4.16
N THR A 135 -12.31 3.08 5.41
CA THR A 135 -13.49 3.37 6.22
C THR A 135 -13.15 3.47 7.70
N LYS A 136 -13.84 4.35 8.44
CA LYS A 136 -13.77 4.49 9.90
C LYS A 136 -14.86 3.71 10.63
N LEU A 137 -15.65 2.89 9.92
CA LEU A 137 -16.58 1.97 10.55
C LEU A 137 -15.83 1.06 11.53
N ASN A 138 -16.33 0.98 12.75
CA ASN A 138 -15.79 0.06 13.74
C ASN A 138 -16.12 -1.41 13.34
N PRO A 139 -15.51 -2.42 13.99
CA PRO A 139 -15.70 -3.82 13.59
C PRO A 139 -17.16 -4.30 13.52
N GLU A 140 -18.02 -3.83 14.43
CA GLU A 140 -19.44 -4.21 14.44
C GLU A 140 -20.24 -3.48 13.35
N GLU A 141 -19.93 -2.21 13.09
CA GLU A 141 -20.52 -1.46 11.97
C GLU A 141 -20.11 -2.04 10.61
N LEU A 142 -18.87 -2.55 10.50
CA LEU A 142 -18.39 -3.23 9.30
C LEU A 142 -19.05 -4.60 9.12
N LEU A 143 -19.33 -5.32 10.22
CA LEU A 143 -20.13 -6.54 10.18
C LEU A 143 -21.57 -6.25 9.73
N ASP A 144 -22.21 -5.21 10.25
CA ASP A 144 -23.54 -4.76 9.82
C ASP A 144 -23.56 -4.37 8.33
N PHE A 145 -22.54 -3.66 7.85
CA PHE A 145 -22.32 -3.41 6.43
C PHE A 145 -22.29 -4.71 5.62
N VAL A 146 -21.48 -5.68 6.03
CA VAL A 146 -21.38 -6.99 5.35
C VAL A 146 -22.70 -7.75 5.39
N LEU A 147 -23.43 -7.72 6.51
CA LEU A 147 -24.72 -8.41 6.65
C LEU A 147 -25.75 -7.83 5.66
N ARG A 148 -25.84 -6.50 5.52
CA ARG A 148 -26.71 -5.88 4.51
C ARG A 148 -26.35 -6.28 3.09
N VAL A 149 -25.06 -6.29 2.75
CA VAL A 149 -24.58 -6.76 1.44
C VAL A 149 -24.93 -8.23 1.22
N SER A 150 -24.84 -9.05 2.27
CA SER A 150 -25.07 -10.50 2.19
C SER A 150 -26.51 -10.89 1.91
N GLU A 151 -27.49 -10.00 2.12
CA GLU A 151 -28.88 -10.23 1.69
C GLU A 151 -29.00 -10.43 0.17
N PHE A 152 -27.99 -9.99 -0.58
CA PHE A 152 -27.87 -10.13 -2.03
C PHE A 152 -26.74 -11.10 -2.41
N SER A 153 -26.44 -12.07 -1.53
CA SER A 153 -25.39 -13.06 -1.70
C SER A 153 -25.86 -14.43 -1.23
N ASP A 154 -25.27 -15.49 -1.78
CA ASP A 154 -25.39 -16.85 -1.22
C ASP A 154 -24.25 -17.17 -0.24
N ALA A 155 -23.33 -16.22 0.03
CA ALA A 155 -22.23 -16.44 0.93
C ALA A 155 -22.68 -16.53 2.39
N LYS A 156 -22.07 -17.47 3.12
CA LYS A 156 -22.22 -17.57 4.57
C LYS A 156 -21.30 -16.57 5.23
N ILE A 157 -21.89 -15.57 5.88
CA ILE A 157 -21.12 -14.55 6.60
C ILE A 157 -20.66 -15.10 7.95
N PRO A 158 -19.37 -14.94 8.32
CA PRO A 158 -18.91 -15.27 9.65
C PRO A 158 -19.51 -14.33 10.70
N ASN A 159 -19.90 -14.86 11.85
CA ASN A 159 -20.49 -14.08 12.95
C ASN A 159 -19.46 -13.26 13.76
N LYS A 160 -18.22 -13.10 13.26
CA LYS A 160 -17.14 -12.37 13.95
C LYS A 160 -16.39 -11.48 12.97
N PRO A 161 -16.17 -10.19 13.29
CA PRO A 161 -15.51 -9.23 12.39
C PRO A 161 -14.13 -9.66 11.88
N ASP A 162 -13.30 -10.27 12.72
CA ASP A 162 -11.93 -10.67 12.36
C ASP A 162 -11.84 -11.65 11.19
N PHE A 163 -12.92 -12.39 10.91
CA PHE A 163 -12.96 -13.36 9.81
C PHE A 163 -13.53 -12.79 8.52
N LEU A 164 -14.05 -11.55 8.50
CA LEU A 164 -14.59 -10.93 7.28
C LEU A 164 -13.54 -10.88 6.16
N ARG A 165 -12.26 -10.69 6.54
CA ARG A 165 -11.09 -10.59 5.63
C ARG A 165 -10.86 -11.85 4.79
N LEU A 166 -11.34 -13.01 5.25
CA LEU A 166 -11.16 -14.31 4.61
C LEU A 166 -12.31 -14.68 3.67
N ASN A 167 -13.43 -13.98 3.76
CA ASN A 167 -14.69 -14.40 3.18
C ASN A 167 -15.08 -13.42 2.06
N PRO A 168 -14.78 -13.75 0.78
CA PRO A 168 -15.34 -13.00 -0.32
C PRO A 168 -16.86 -13.18 -0.37
N ILE A 169 -17.56 -12.06 -0.57
CA ILE A 169 -19.00 -11.96 -0.58
C ILE A 169 -19.39 -11.58 -2.01
N PRO A 170 -19.80 -12.53 -2.85
CA PRO A 170 -20.31 -12.22 -4.17
C PRO A 170 -21.65 -11.51 -4.06
N ILE A 171 -21.93 -10.57 -4.95
CA ILE A 171 -23.13 -9.74 -4.89
C ILE A 171 -23.93 -9.92 -6.17
N PHE A 172 -25.17 -10.34 -6.01
CA PHE A 172 -26.15 -10.38 -7.09
C PHE A 172 -26.78 -9.00 -7.26
N ILE A 173 -26.32 -8.29 -8.28
CA ILE A 173 -26.86 -6.97 -8.62
C ILE A 173 -28.17 -7.17 -9.39
N PRO A 174 -29.31 -6.62 -8.91
CA PRO A 174 -30.58 -6.70 -9.63
C PRO A 174 -30.48 -6.14 -11.05
N ASN A 175 -31.19 -6.78 -11.99
CA ASN A 175 -31.03 -6.53 -13.43
C ASN A 175 -31.03 -5.04 -13.81
N ASN A 176 -29.96 -4.62 -14.49
CA ASN A 176 -29.70 -3.28 -15.03
C ASN A 176 -29.47 -2.15 -14.01
N GLU A 177 -29.36 -2.45 -12.72
CA GLU A 177 -28.94 -1.45 -11.76
C GLU A 177 -27.44 -1.13 -11.87
N ASN A 178 -27.09 0.13 -11.64
CA ASN A 178 -25.70 0.52 -11.54
C ASN A 178 -25.14 0.05 -10.18
N ILE A 179 -24.05 -0.73 -10.21
CA ILE A 179 -23.40 -1.32 -9.02
C ILE A 179 -23.24 -0.29 -7.89
N TRP A 180 -22.73 0.89 -8.21
CA TRP A 180 -22.39 1.91 -7.22
C TRP A 180 -23.63 2.53 -6.59
N LYS A 181 -24.66 2.84 -7.40
CA LYS A 181 -25.95 3.34 -6.91
C LYS A 181 -26.69 2.30 -6.07
N PHE A 182 -26.59 1.03 -6.48
CA PHE A 182 -27.16 -0.08 -5.73
C PHE A 182 -26.52 -0.17 -4.34
N LEU A 183 -25.18 -0.20 -4.28
CA LEU A 183 -24.43 -0.26 -3.02
C LEU A 183 -24.66 0.97 -2.13
N GLU A 184 -24.77 2.16 -2.72
CA GLU A 184 -25.12 3.39 -1.99
C GLU A 184 -26.46 3.29 -1.26
N ASN A 185 -27.44 2.64 -1.88
CA ASN A 185 -28.76 2.45 -1.29
C ASN A 185 -28.79 1.38 -0.19
N ILE A 186 -28.15 0.24 -0.40
CA ILE A 186 -28.28 -0.93 0.49
C ILE A 186 -27.22 -0.98 1.60
N ALA A 187 -26.04 -0.41 1.35
CA ALA A 187 -24.89 -0.51 2.23
C ALA A 187 -24.06 0.78 2.15
N PRO A 188 -24.58 1.91 2.66
CA PRO A 188 -23.85 3.15 2.69
C PRO A 188 -22.60 3.03 3.57
N LEU A 189 -21.52 3.70 3.16
CA LEU A 189 -20.31 3.85 3.93
C LEU A 189 -20.35 5.15 4.75
N ASP A 190 -19.38 5.31 5.66
CA ASP A 190 -19.12 6.52 6.43
C ASP A 190 -18.46 7.66 5.59
N SER A 191 -18.45 7.50 4.27
CA SER A 191 -17.92 8.44 3.29
C SER A 191 -18.74 8.41 2.00
N ASN A 192 -18.53 9.39 1.11
CA ASN A 192 -19.16 9.45 -0.21
C ASN A 192 -18.45 8.56 -1.26
N ALA A 193 -17.79 7.47 -0.82
CA ALA A 193 -16.98 6.62 -1.68
C ALA A 193 -17.75 6.06 -2.89
N TRP A 194 -18.99 5.60 -2.70
CA TRP A 194 -19.81 5.06 -3.79
C TRP A 194 -20.07 6.08 -4.90
N GLN A 195 -20.50 7.28 -4.52
CA GLN A 195 -20.73 8.38 -5.45
C GLN A 195 -19.41 8.80 -6.12
N ALA A 196 -18.29 8.86 -5.38
CA ALA A 196 -16.99 9.20 -5.94
C ALA A 196 -16.51 8.18 -6.99
N ILE A 197 -16.69 6.88 -6.72
CA ILE A 197 -16.39 5.80 -7.68
C ILE A 197 -17.30 5.92 -8.91
N PHE A 198 -18.60 6.15 -8.72
CA PHE A 198 -19.55 6.35 -9.82
C PHE A 198 -19.16 7.51 -10.73
N GLU A 199 -18.67 8.61 -10.16
CA GLU A 199 -18.20 9.79 -10.88
C GLU A 199 -16.81 9.62 -11.50
N GLY A 200 -16.09 8.54 -11.20
CA GLY A 200 -14.74 8.29 -11.71
C GLY A 200 -13.62 9.06 -11.00
N LYS A 201 -13.92 9.75 -9.90
CA LYS A 201 -12.96 10.58 -9.15
C LYS A 201 -11.70 9.82 -8.68
N PRO A 202 -11.78 8.56 -8.18
CA PRO A 202 -10.58 7.81 -7.81
C PRO A 202 -9.60 7.63 -8.97
N TRP A 203 -10.09 7.45 -10.20
CA TRP A 203 -9.23 7.33 -11.38
C TRP A 203 -8.56 8.65 -11.75
N GLU A 204 -9.28 9.77 -11.62
CA GLU A 204 -8.71 11.11 -11.83
C GLU A 204 -7.60 11.41 -10.80
N MET A 205 -7.85 11.06 -9.52
CA MET A 205 -6.88 11.24 -8.45
C MET A 205 -5.64 10.37 -8.65
N LYS A 206 -5.82 9.10 -9.04
CA LYS A 206 -4.73 8.19 -9.42
C LYS A 206 -3.91 8.73 -10.58
N ALA A 207 -4.55 9.20 -11.65
CA ALA A 207 -3.84 9.75 -12.80
C ALA A 207 -3.01 10.98 -12.43
N ARG A 208 -3.54 11.83 -11.53
CA ARG A 208 -2.80 12.98 -10.99
C ARG A 208 -1.60 12.54 -10.16
N SER A 209 -1.78 11.62 -9.20
CA SER A 209 -0.68 11.17 -8.35
C SER A 209 0.39 10.42 -9.13
N GLU A 210 0.03 9.61 -10.13
CA GLU A 210 0.98 8.93 -11.03
C GLU A 210 1.80 9.93 -11.85
N LYS A 211 1.18 11.01 -12.36
CA LYS A 211 1.88 12.06 -13.09
C LYS A 211 2.93 12.75 -12.20
N ASP A 212 2.55 13.10 -10.98
CA ASP A 212 3.46 13.74 -10.01
C ASP A 212 4.57 12.78 -9.56
N ALA A 213 4.21 11.51 -9.28
CA ALA A 213 5.17 10.45 -8.95
C ALA A 213 6.16 10.20 -10.09
N GLU A 214 5.72 10.24 -11.34
CA GLU A 214 6.61 10.09 -12.49
C GLU A 214 7.66 11.22 -12.55
N LEU A 215 7.27 12.46 -12.25
CA LEU A 215 8.20 13.59 -12.21
C LEU A 215 9.27 13.41 -11.12
N THR A 216 8.86 12.96 -9.93
CA THR A 216 9.77 12.78 -8.79
C THR A 216 10.67 11.55 -8.94
N VAL A 217 10.16 10.45 -9.50
CA VAL A 217 10.96 9.26 -9.83
C VAL A 217 11.96 9.58 -10.93
N LYS A 218 11.57 10.34 -11.97
CA LYS A 218 12.49 10.79 -13.02
C LYS A 218 13.63 11.66 -12.47
N SER A 219 13.34 12.57 -11.52
CA SER A 219 14.37 13.43 -10.93
C SER A 219 15.35 12.64 -10.05
N ALA A 220 14.91 11.51 -9.48
CA ALA A 220 15.73 10.61 -8.68
C ALA A 220 16.44 9.51 -9.50
N ALA A 221 16.21 9.41 -10.82
CA ALA A 221 16.68 8.28 -11.63
C ALA A 221 18.20 8.06 -11.56
N TYR A 222 19.01 9.12 -11.61
CA TYR A 222 20.47 9.03 -11.45
C TYR A 222 20.88 8.54 -10.06
N LEU A 223 20.13 8.87 -9.01
CA LEU A 223 20.42 8.39 -7.66
C LEU A 223 20.17 6.88 -7.57
N PHE A 224 19.11 6.37 -8.22
CA PHE A 224 18.85 4.94 -8.28
C PHE A 224 19.92 4.16 -9.06
N THR A 225 20.54 4.75 -10.09
CA THR A 225 21.64 4.09 -10.82
C THR A 225 22.93 4.01 -10.01
N GLU A 226 23.14 4.96 -9.09
CA GLU A 226 24.32 5.03 -8.24
C GLU A 226 24.15 4.34 -6.87
N ALA A 227 22.93 3.91 -6.54
CA ALA A 227 22.63 3.26 -5.27
C ALA A 227 23.35 1.91 -5.16
N LYS A 228 24.08 1.68 -4.06
CA LYS A 228 24.90 0.47 -3.84
C LYS A 228 24.48 -0.31 -2.61
N THR A 229 23.81 0.34 -1.69
CA THR A 229 23.40 -0.24 -0.42
C THR A 229 21.89 -0.12 -0.25
N PRO A 230 21.25 -1.04 0.51
CA PRO A 230 19.82 -0.92 0.82
C PRO A 230 19.44 0.42 1.44
N ARG A 231 20.38 1.04 2.14
CA ARG A 231 20.19 2.36 2.75
C ARG A 231 20.16 3.50 1.73
N ASP A 232 20.90 3.40 0.63
CA ASP A 232 20.82 4.41 -0.44
C ASP A 232 19.40 4.47 -1.00
N PHE A 233 18.76 3.31 -1.18
CA PHE A 233 17.36 3.23 -1.61
C PHE A 233 16.39 3.87 -0.61
N VAL A 234 16.60 3.69 0.70
CA VAL A 234 15.79 4.37 1.73
C VAL A 234 15.96 5.89 1.64
N LEU A 235 17.20 6.38 1.47
CA LEU A 235 17.46 7.83 1.31
C LEU A 235 16.79 8.39 0.06
N ILE A 236 16.82 7.64 -1.05
CA ILE A 236 16.19 8.04 -2.30
C ILE A 236 14.66 8.02 -2.16
N GLY A 237 14.08 7.00 -1.51
CA GLY A 237 12.65 6.94 -1.21
C GLY A 237 12.18 8.15 -0.39
N ALA A 238 12.93 8.52 0.66
CA ALA A 238 12.61 9.70 1.46
C ALA A 238 12.76 11.02 0.67
N TYR A 239 13.71 11.08 -0.26
CA TYR A 239 13.84 12.20 -1.19
C TYR A 239 12.61 12.30 -2.12
N VAL A 240 12.13 11.18 -2.64
CA VAL A 240 10.93 11.12 -3.48
C VAL A 240 9.68 11.54 -2.68
N GLU A 241 9.48 11.01 -1.48
CA GLU A 241 8.40 11.41 -0.55
C GLU A 241 8.39 12.92 -0.30
N ARG A 242 9.55 13.51 -0.01
CA ARG A 242 9.69 14.96 0.20
C ARG A 242 9.33 15.77 -1.04
N ASN A 243 9.66 15.26 -2.23
CA ASN A 243 9.27 15.93 -3.46
C ASN A 243 7.77 15.82 -3.74
N MET A 244 7.13 14.69 -3.41
CA MET A 244 5.67 14.57 -3.45
C MET A 244 5.02 15.59 -2.51
N GLN A 245 5.53 15.74 -1.28
CA GLN A 245 5.06 16.78 -0.35
C GLN A 245 5.19 18.19 -0.90
N ARG A 246 6.28 18.51 -1.60
CA ARG A 246 6.46 19.81 -2.27
C ARG A 246 5.46 20.06 -3.41
N LEU A 247 4.92 19.00 -4.01
CA LEU A 247 3.86 19.07 -5.03
C LEU A 247 2.45 19.18 -4.40
N GLY A 248 2.36 19.22 -3.06
CA GLY A 248 1.11 19.40 -2.33
C GLY A 248 0.51 18.11 -1.77
N TRP A 249 1.21 16.98 -1.85
CA TRP A 249 0.76 15.72 -1.25
C TRP A 249 1.12 15.69 0.24
N GLU A 250 0.17 16.00 1.11
CA GLU A 250 0.38 15.88 2.54
C GLU A 250 0.39 14.41 2.96
N LEU A 251 1.56 13.92 3.39
CA LEU A 251 1.70 12.60 4.00
C LEU A 251 1.40 12.70 5.49
N ASP A 252 0.45 11.91 6.00
CA ASP A 252 0.26 11.73 7.44
C ASP A 252 1.02 10.50 7.89
N LYS A 253 1.45 10.43 9.15
CA LYS A 253 2.00 9.19 9.71
C LYS A 253 1.06 8.04 9.37
N ALA A 254 1.55 7.09 8.58
CA ALA A 254 0.72 6.00 8.14
C ALA A 254 0.38 5.15 9.35
N GLY A 255 -0.75 4.46 9.30
CA GLY A 255 -1.17 3.65 10.43
C GLY A 255 -0.28 2.49 10.81
N CYS A 256 0.70 2.19 9.98
CA CYS A 256 1.71 1.19 10.22
C CYS A 256 3.09 1.88 10.29
N PRO A 257 3.83 1.78 11.41
CA PRO A 257 5.19 2.31 11.49
C PRO A 257 6.09 1.76 10.38
N GLY A 258 6.84 2.64 9.70
CA GLY A 258 7.81 2.25 8.67
C GLY A 258 7.24 2.12 7.26
N VAL A 259 6.00 2.58 7.02
CA VAL A 259 5.45 2.78 5.65
C VAL A 259 6.28 3.81 4.90
N PHE A 260 6.74 4.87 5.57
CA PHE A 260 7.55 5.90 4.93
C PHE A 260 9.05 5.68 5.14
N ASN A 261 9.80 5.89 4.07
CA ASN A 261 11.26 5.98 4.12
C ASN A 261 11.71 7.15 5.00
N SER A 262 10.98 8.26 5.00
CA SER A 262 11.25 9.40 5.89
C SER A 262 11.09 9.06 7.39
N GLU A 263 10.16 8.17 7.76
CA GLU A 263 10.03 7.67 9.14
C GLU A 263 11.19 6.76 9.53
N LEU A 264 11.64 5.91 8.61
CA LEU A 264 12.80 5.03 8.82
C LEU A 264 14.10 5.82 9.01
N LEU A 265 14.20 7.02 8.43
CA LEU A 265 15.31 7.94 8.68
C LEU A 265 15.17 8.69 10.01
N GLY A 266 13.94 8.93 10.48
CA GLY A 266 13.65 9.63 11.72
C GLY A 266 13.76 8.77 12.99
N SER A 267 13.75 7.43 12.88
CA SER A 267 13.86 6.48 14.00
C SER A 267 15.29 6.33 14.56
N ASP A 268 15.98 7.45 14.74
CA ASP A 268 17.44 7.55 14.93
C ASP A 268 17.93 7.19 16.35
N ASN A 269 17.29 6.29 17.10
CA ASN A 269 17.73 5.98 18.49
C ASN A 269 17.41 4.59 19.10
N SER A 270 16.96 3.60 18.34
CA SER A 270 16.87 2.22 18.86
C SER A 270 17.29 1.24 17.77
N GLY A 271 18.40 0.53 18.01
CA GLY A 271 19.17 -0.25 17.04
C GLY A 271 18.44 -1.28 16.19
N PHE A 272 17.15 -1.52 16.43
CA PHE A 272 16.28 -2.16 15.46
C PHE A 272 14.89 -1.49 15.40
N THR A 273 14.32 -1.31 14.21
CA THR A 273 12.90 -0.93 14.04
C THR A 273 12.13 -2.03 13.31
N LYS A 274 10.85 -2.25 13.65
CA LYS A 274 9.99 -3.17 12.90
C LYS A 274 9.23 -2.40 11.83
N ASP A 275 9.28 -2.87 10.60
CA ASP A 275 8.46 -2.29 9.53
C ASP A 275 7.04 -2.88 9.48
N VAL A 276 6.27 -2.39 8.51
CA VAL A 276 4.86 -2.72 8.27
C VAL A 276 4.61 -4.19 7.96
N PHE A 277 5.67 -4.95 7.69
CA PHE A 277 5.64 -6.38 7.40
C PHE A 277 6.29 -7.20 8.52
N GLY A 278 6.55 -6.59 9.68
CA GLY A 278 7.12 -7.27 10.84
C GLY A 278 8.63 -7.52 10.76
N ASN A 279 9.32 -7.02 9.73
CA ASN A 279 10.76 -7.23 9.58
C ASN A 279 11.54 -6.40 10.58
N THR A 280 12.48 -7.03 11.29
CA THR A 280 13.38 -6.35 12.23
C THR A 280 14.53 -5.72 11.44
N ARG A 281 14.58 -4.39 11.39
CA ARG A 281 15.57 -3.61 10.62
C ARG A 281 16.67 -3.08 11.51
N GLU A 282 17.91 -3.41 11.22
CA GLU A 282 19.06 -2.86 11.93
C GLU A 282 19.27 -1.38 11.58
N THR A 283 19.34 -0.52 12.59
CA THR A 283 19.51 0.95 12.44
C THR A 283 20.83 1.43 13.06
N THR A 284 21.84 0.57 13.14
CA THR A 284 23.11 0.93 13.79
C THR A 284 23.91 1.93 12.93
N TRP A 285 24.17 3.10 13.53
CA TRP A 285 25.10 4.10 13.03
C TRP A 285 26.36 4.08 13.90
N GLU A 286 27.53 3.78 13.33
CA GLU A 286 28.79 4.09 14.00
C GLU A 286 29.15 5.56 13.72
N TYR A 287 28.76 6.44 14.65
CA TYR A 287 29.27 7.80 14.69
C TYR A 287 30.66 7.80 15.32
N HIS A 288 31.63 8.47 14.67
CA HIS A 288 32.92 8.77 15.27
C HIS A 288 33.01 10.25 15.63
N THR A 289 33.84 10.60 16.61
CA THR A 289 34.01 11.99 17.03
C THR A 289 34.90 12.74 16.04
N GLY A 290 34.46 13.92 15.56
CA GLY A 290 35.22 14.76 14.64
C GLY A 290 34.87 16.24 14.72
N SER A 291 35.55 17.08 13.94
CA SER A 291 35.32 18.53 13.86
C SER A 291 34.72 18.91 12.52
N CYS A 292 33.69 19.77 12.53
CA CYS A 292 33.03 20.23 11.30
C CYS A 292 33.71 21.46 10.70
N LEU A 293 34.23 21.34 9.48
CA LEU A 293 34.84 22.46 8.74
C LEU A 293 33.81 23.49 8.24
N VAL A 294 32.53 23.09 8.15
CA VAL A 294 31.47 23.94 7.58
C VAL A 294 30.75 24.79 8.62
N CYS A 295 30.48 24.23 9.80
CA CYS A 295 29.84 24.95 10.91
C CYS A 295 30.79 25.29 12.06
N GLY A 296 32.07 24.89 11.95
CA GLY A 296 33.12 25.22 12.93
C GLY A 296 33.05 24.45 14.25
N THR A 297 32.05 23.58 14.45
CA THR A 297 31.84 22.88 15.72
C THR A 297 32.75 21.66 15.85
N SER A 298 33.53 21.59 16.94
CA SER A 298 34.44 20.47 17.26
C SER A 298 33.80 19.42 18.17
N ASN A 299 34.33 18.19 18.14
CA ASN A 299 33.90 17.05 18.97
C ASN A 299 32.44 16.63 18.79
N ILE A 300 31.95 16.68 17.55
CA ILE A 300 30.60 16.29 17.21
C ILE A 300 30.55 14.83 16.70
N PRO A 301 29.41 14.15 16.82
CA PRO A 301 29.18 12.90 16.11
C PRO A 301 29.23 13.13 14.60
N VAL A 302 30.10 12.39 13.90
CA VAL A 302 30.24 12.39 12.45
C VAL A 302 29.82 11.02 11.92
N GLY A 303 28.82 11.01 11.04
CA GLY A 303 28.30 9.78 10.44
C GLY A 303 29.15 9.27 9.26
N PRO A 304 28.81 8.11 8.69
CA PRO A 304 29.39 7.66 7.42
C PRO A 304 29.19 8.71 6.32
N CYS A 305 30.17 8.83 5.42
CA CYS A 305 30.30 9.90 4.41
C CYS A 305 30.71 11.29 4.93
N LYS A 306 31.21 11.37 6.17
CA LYS A 306 31.66 12.61 6.84
C LYS A 306 30.57 13.68 6.89
N ILE A 307 29.36 13.35 7.31
CA ILE A 307 28.28 14.35 7.42
C ILE A 307 28.21 14.83 8.87
N CYS A 308 28.21 16.15 9.06
CA CYS A 308 28.06 16.79 10.37
C CYS A 308 26.63 16.60 10.89
N LYS A 309 26.48 16.03 12.09
CA LYS A 309 25.15 15.85 12.74
C LYS A 309 24.42 17.17 13.02
N ILE A 310 25.15 18.27 13.23
CA ILE A 310 24.55 19.57 13.63
C ILE A 310 24.04 20.36 12.42
N CYS A 311 24.76 20.34 11.30
CA CYS A 311 24.43 21.18 10.14
C CYS A 311 24.07 20.39 8.88
N GLU A 312 24.11 19.06 8.95
CA GLU A 312 23.79 18.10 7.87
C GLU A 312 24.61 18.28 6.58
N LYS A 313 25.68 19.07 6.64
CA LYS A 313 26.60 19.27 5.52
C LYS A 313 27.76 18.26 5.59
N LYS A 314 28.22 17.87 4.40
CA LYS A 314 29.42 17.04 4.23
C LYS A 314 30.67 17.84 4.65
N LEU A 315 31.48 17.27 5.54
CA LEU A 315 32.76 17.79 6.03
C LEU A 315 33.84 17.77 4.95
#